data_AF-A0A1F7M4L0-F1
#
_entry.id   AF-A0A1F7M4L0-F1
#
_cell.length_a   1.000
_cell.length_b   1.000
_cell.length_c   1.000
_cell.angle_alpha   90.00
_cell.angle_beta   90.00
_cell.angle_gamma   90.00
#
_symmetry.space_group_name_H-M   'P 1'
#
loop_
_entity.id
_entity.type
_entity.pdbx_description
1 polymer ?
#
loop_
_entity_poly.entity_id
_entity_poly.type
_entity_poly.pdbx_seq_one_letter_code
_entity_poly.pdbx_strand_id
1 'polypeptide(L)' 'MTRAPAAPRVPNIGPRGCAHRRLIGIVALALGVLALALLWALDAGRAPRLALFLPAWLGALGLGQARHRT' A
#
# COMPACT_ATOMS: atom_id res chain seq x y z
N MET A 1 -30.49 9.81 -30.73
CA MET A 1 -29.98 9.48 -29.39
C MET A 1 -28.75 10.33 -29.12
N THR A 2 -28.91 11.46 -28.44
CA THR A 2 -27.82 12.38 -28.07
C THR A 2 -27.17 11.91 -26.76
N ARG A 3 -25.86 11.65 -26.79
CA ARG A 3 -25.07 11.21 -25.64
C ARG A 3 -24.88 12.39 -24.70
N ALA A 4 -25.37 12.31 -23.47
CA ALA A 4 -25.15 13.34 -22.46
C ALA A 4 -23.63 13.52 -22.19
N PRO A 5 -23.15 14.76 -21.96
CA PRO A 5 -21.74 15.00 -21.66
C PRO A 5 -21.33 14.26 -20.39
N ALA A 6 -20.18 13.58 -20.43
CA ALA A 6 -19.65 12.87 -19.28
C ALA A 6 -19.39 13.87 -18.14
N ALA A 7 -19.99 13.62 -16.97
CA ALA A 7 -19.80 14.45 -15.79
C ALA A 7 -18.30 14.54 -15.42
N PRO A 8 -17.81 15.71 -14.97
CA PRO A 8 -16.42 15.86 -14.56
C PRO A 8 -16.09 14.86 -13.44
N ARG A 9 -15.05 14.05 -13.66
CA ARG A 9 -14.52 13.13 -12.65
C ARG A 9 -13.88 13.95 -11.54
N VAL A 10 -14.64 14.29 -10.51
CA VAL A 10 -14.10 14.83 -9.25
C VAL A 10 -13.33 13.69 -8.58
N PRO A 11 -12.02 13.81 -8.36
CA PRO A 11 -11.26 12.80 -7.62
C PRO A 11 -11.84 12.68 -6.20
N ASN A 12 -12.25 11.47 -5.81
CA ASN A 12 -12.79 11.20 -4.47
C ASN A 12 -11.74 11.41 -3.36
N ILE A 13 -10.46 11.42 -3.73
CA ILE A 13 -9.32 11.55 -2.80
C ILE A 13 -8.47 12.74 -3.26
N GLY A 14 -8.38 13.75 -2.39
CA GLY A 14 -7.50 14.89 -2.62
C GLY A 14 -6.01 14.50 -2.53
N PRO A 15 -5.08 15.36 -3.01
CA PRO A 15 -3.64 15.09 -3.04
C PRO A 15 -3.06 14.74 -1.65
N ARG A 16 -3.64 15.27 -0.57
CA ARG A 16 -3.26 14.93 0.82
C ARG A 16 -3.63 13.51 1.22
N GLY A 17 -4.80 13.01 0.81
CA GLY A 17 -5.22 11.63 1.08
C GLY A 17 -4.38 10.62 0.31
N CYS A 18 -3.97 10.99 -0.90
CA CYS A 18 -3.05 10.23 -1.73
C CYS A 18 -1.64 10.13 -1.08
N ALA A 19 -1.12 11.27 -0.59
CA ALA A 19 0.15 11.30 0.14
C ALA A 19 0.11 10.49 1.45
N HIS A 20 -1.01 10.54 2.18
CA HIS A 20 -1.18 9.77 3.41
C HIS A 20 -1.18 8.26 3.16
N ARG A 21 -1.91 7.80 2.12
CA ARG A 21 -1.93 6.38 1.71
C ARG A 21 -0.56 5.89 1.24
N ARG A 22 0.18 6.74 0.53
CA ARG A 22 1.57 6.46 0.15
C ARG A 22 2.47 6.31 1.38
N LEU A 23 2.34 7.19 2.37
CA LEU A 23 3.11 7.12 3.61
C LEU A 23 2.81 5.81 4.37
N ILE A 24 1.54 5.44 4.49
CA ILE A 24 1.14 4.16 5.11
C ILE A 24 1.80 2.98 4.39
N GLY A 25 1.77 2.95 3.05
CA GLY A 25 2.42 1.88 2.29
C GLY A 25 3.93 1.82 2.52
N ILE A 26 4.61 2.96 2.53
CA ILE A 26 6.06 3.03 2.80
C ILE A 26 6.38 2.52 4.21
N VAL A 27 5.64 2.98 5.22
CA VAL A 27 5.83 2.55 6.62
C VAL A 27 5.55 1.05 6.76
N ALA A 28 4.49 0.53 6.15
CA ALA A 28 4.16 -0.89 6.18
C ALA A 28 5.28 -1.74 5.56
N LEU A 29 5.87 -1.32 4.43
CA LEU A 29 7.02 -2.00 3.83
C LEU A 29 8.24 -1.98 4.75
N ALA A 30 8.58 -0.82 5.32
CA ALA A 30 9.71 -0.70 6.22
C ALA A 30 9.57 -1.64 7.42
N LEU A 31 8.39 -1.69 8.03
CA LEU A 31 8.09 -2.61 9.13
C LEU A 31 8.14 -4.08 8.68
N GLY A 32 7.63 -4.40 7.49
CA GLY A 32 7.71 -5.74 6.92
C GLY A 32 9.16 -6.22 6.70
N VAL A 33 10.01 -5.35 6.18
CA VAL A 33 11.45 -5.64 5.99
C VAL A 33 12.13 -5.85 7.34
N LEU A 34 11.86 -5.00 8.33
CA LEU A 34 12.43 -5.13 9.67
C LEU A 34 11.99 -6.44 10.34
N ALA A 35 10.70 -6.78 10.24
CA ALA A 35 10.16 -8.02 10.78
C ALA A 35 10.77 -9.25 10.09
N LEU A 36 10.96 -9.21 8.77
CA LEU A 36 11.64 -10.29 8.04
C LEU A 36 13.08 -10.47 8.51
N ALA A 37 13.83 -9.37 8.65
CA ALA A 37 15.21 -9.40 9.14
C ALA A 37 15.28 -9.99 10.56
N LEU A 38 14.33 -9.64 11.43
CA LEU A 38 14.23 -10.19 12.78
C LEU A 38 13.91 -11.70 12.77
N LEU A 39 12.96 -12.14 11.93
CA LEU A 39 12.65 -13.56 11.79
C LEU A 39 13.85 -14.37 11.28
N TRP A 40 14.66 -13.79 10.39
CA TRP A 40 15.91 -14.40 9.95
C TRP A 40 16.97 -14.45 11.05
N ALA A 41 17.16 -13.35 11.79
CA ALA A 41 18.13 -13.27 12.87
C ALA A 41 17.84 -14.25 14.02
N LEU A 42 16.56 -14.58 14.23
CA LEU A 42 16.12 -15.53 15.25
C LEU A 42 16.03 -16.98 14.74
N ASP A 43 16.46 -17.27 13.50
CA ASP A 43 16.26 -18.56 12.81
C ASP A 43 14.82 -19.08 12.94
N ALA A 44 13.86 -18.15 12.86
CA ALA A 44 12.46 -18.49 13.00
C ALA A 44 12.04 -19.36 11.81
N GLY A 45 11.25 -20.39 12.13
CA GLY A 45 10.65 -21.28 11.14
C GLY A 45 9.82 -20.54 10.08
N ARG A 46 9.25 -21.28 9.13
CA ARG A 46 8.57 -20.67 7.97
C ARG A 46 7.20 -20.08 8.32
N ALA A 47 6.51 -20.62 9.33
CA ALA A 47 5.17 -20.21 9.73
C ALA A 47 5.02 -18.70 10.04
N PRO A 48 5.86 -18.06 10.88
CA PRO A 48 5.72 -16.63 11.18
C PRO A 48 5.92 -15.70 9.98
N ARG A 49 6.53 -16.19 8.88
CA ARG A 49 6.71 -15.41 7.65
C ARG A 49 5.38 -15.14 6.94
N LEU A 50 4.34 -15.92 7.21
CA LEU A 50 2.99 -15.66 6.67
C LEU A 50 2.44 -14.32 7.19
N ALA A 51 2.79 -13.89 8.41
CA ALA A 51 2.39 -12.59 8.93
C ALA A 51 2.98 -11.42 8.13
N LEU A 52 4.09 -11.62 7.40
CA LEU A 52 4.71 -10.62 6.54
C LEU A 52 3.90 -10.34 5.27
N PHE A 53 2.91 -11.18 4.95
CA PHE A 53 2.01 -10.92 3.82
C PHE A 53 1.27 -9.59 3.99
N LEU A 54 0.81 -9.29 5.20
CA LEU A 54 0.04 -8.08 5.48
C LEU A 54 0.84 -6.78 5.24
N PRO A 55 2.04 -6.58 5.82
CA PRO A 55 2.84 -5.40 5.53
C PRO A 55 3.27 -5.32 4.06
N ALA A 56 3.56 -6.45 3.41
CA ALA A 56 3.87 -6.47 1.98
C ALA A 56 2.66 -6.03 1.12
N TRP A 57 1.46 -6.52 1.44
CA TRP A 57 0.22 -6.18 0.76
C TRP A 57 -0.14 -4.70 0.93
N LEU A 58 -0.12 -4.18 2.17
CA LEU A 58 -0.36 -2.77 2.45
C LEU A 58 0.67 -1.87 1.75
N GLY A 59 1.92 -2.31 1.72
CA GLY A 59 2.99 -1.73 0.96
C GLY A 59 2.70 -1.56 -0.52
N ALA A 60 2.38 -2.68 -1.18
CA ALA A 60 2.06 -2.73 -2.59
C ALA A 60 0.83 -1.85 -2.92
N LEU A 61 -0.20 -1.88 -2.07
CA LEU A 61 -1.39 -1.04 -2.24
C LEU A 61 -1.06 0.46 -2.13
N GLY A 62 -0.32 0.88 -1.09
CA GLY A 62 0.02 2.29 -0.91
C GLY A 62 0.92 2.84 -2.02
N LEU A 63 1.86 2.03 -2.51
CA LEU A 63 2.70 2.39 -3.67
C LEU A 63 1.91 2.39 -5.00
N GLY A 64 0.99 1.43 -5.18
CA GLY A 64 0.13 1.34 -6.36
C GLY A 64 -0.83 2.53 -6.48
N GLN A 65 -1.46 2.93 -5.37
CA GLN A 65 -2.32 4.11 -5.29
C GLN A 65 -1.54 5.39 -5.63
N ALA A 66 -0.29 5.52 -5.14
CA ALA A 66 0.57 6.66 -5.46
C ALA A 66 0.91 6.75 -6.96
N ARG A 67 1.02 5.62 -7.68
CA ARG A 67 1.27 5.60 -9.12
C ARG A 67 0.03 5.93 -9.94
N HIS A 68 -1.14 5.49 -9.49
CA HIS A 68 -2.39 5.70 -10.22
C HIS A 68 -3.07 7.06 -9.95
N ARG A 69 -2.49 7.91 -9.09
CA ARG A 69 -3.02 9.23 -8.71
C ARG A 69 -4.54 9.19 -8.41
N THR A 70 -4.97 8.14 -7.72
CA THR A 70 -6.36 7.96 -7.29
C THR A 70 -6.68 8.75 -6.03
#